data_AF-A0A1Q5J2B7-F1
#
_entry.id   AF-A0A1Q5J2B7-F1
#
_cell.length_a   1.000
_cell.length_b   1.000
_cell.length_c   1.000
_cell.angle_alpha   90.00
_cell.angle_beta   90.00
_cell.angle_gamma   90.00
#
_symmetry.space_group_name_H-M   'P 1'
#
loop_
_entity.id
_entity.type
_entity.pdbx_description
1 polymer ?
#
loop_
_entity_poly.entity_id
_entity_poly.type
_entity_poly.pdbx_seq_one_letter_code
_entity_poly.pdbx_strand_id
1 'polypeptide(L)' 'MDLTHGLYVYESTSRPHIVWVRMSELDLSEGAPALKLDLANDTGLTGGLVGDVTDRFDRAAAMQFLPAR' A
#
# COMPACT_ATOMS: atom_id res chain seq x y z
N MET A 1 -11.50 3.59 4.83
CA MET A 1 -10.56 3.77 5.95
C MET A 1 -11.31 3.51 7.23
N ASP A 2 -10.77 2.65 8.08
CA ASP A 2 -11.23 2.47 9.46
C ASP A 2 -10.33 3.30 10.37
N LEU A 3 -10.88 4.38 10.91
CA LEU A 3 -10.16 5.29 11.79
C LEU A 3 -10.04 4.78 13.23
N THR A 4 -10.94 3.90 13.65
CA THR A 4 -10.94 3.33 14.99
C THR A 4 -9.82 2.32 15.14
N HIS A 5 -9.57 1.54 14.09
CA HIS A 5 -8.55 0.48 14.09
C HIS A 5 -7.30 0.81 13.27
N GLY A 6 -7.24 2.01 12.66
CA GLY A 6 -6.11 2.43 11.85
C GLY A 6 -5.89 1.55 10.63
N LEU A 7 -6.96 1.17 9.92
CA LEU A 7 -6.88 0.40 8.67
C LEU A 7 -7.08 1.29 7.46
N TYR A 8 -6.09 1.29 6.57
CA TYR A 8 -6.24 1.83 5.22
C TYR A 8 -6.65 0.71 4.28
N VAL A 9 -7.81 0.86 3.63
CA VAL A 9 -8.40 -0.16 2.74
C VAL A 9 -8.40 0.37 1.32
N TYR A 10 -7.93 -0.45 0.37
CA TYR A 10 -7.99 -0.18 -1.06
C TYR A 10 -8.76 -1.31 -1.75
N GLU A 11 -9.66 -0.93 -2.65
CA GLU A 11 -10.41 -1.86 -3.49
C GLU A 11 -10.19 -1.47 -4.96
N SER A 12 -9.85 -2.44 -5.79
CA SER A 12 -9.79 -2.25 -7.24
C SER A 12 -11.19 -2.38 -7.83
N THR A 13 -11.57 -1.45 -8.72
CA THR A 13 -12.83 -1.54 -9.47
C THR A 13 -12.67 -2.27 -10.80
N SER A 14 -11.44 -2.52 -11.24
CA SER A 14 -11.10 -3.23 -12.47
C SER A 14 -10.71 -4.69 -12.24
N ARG A 15 -10.41 -5.07 -11.00
CA ARG A 15 -10.07 -6.42 -10.56
C ARG A 15 -10.79 -6.71 -9.25
N PRO A 16 -11.30 -7.92 -8.99
CA PRO A 16 -12.02 -8.24 -7.76
C PRO A 16 -11.07 -8.43 -6.56
N HIS A 17 -10.16 -7.49 -6.31
CA HIS A 17 -9.17 -7.53 -5.24
C HIS A 17 -9.43 -6.41 -4.23
N ILE A 18 -9.51 -6.79 -2.96
CA ILE A 18 -9.52 -5.89 -1.81
C ILE A 18 -8.28 -6.16 -0.96
N VAL A 19 -7.59 -5.09 -0.55
CA VAL A 19 -6.44 -5.15 0.33
C VAL A 19 -6.55 -4.12 1.45
N TRP A 20 -5.86 -4.36 2.55
CA TRP A 20 -5.76 -3.40 3.65
C TRP A 20 -4.39 -3.40 4.31
N VAL A 21 -4.08 -2.30 4.98
CA VAL A 21 -2.83 -2.07 5.72
C VAL A 21 -3.16 -1.61 7.13
N ARG A 22 -2.49 -2.20 8.12
CA ARG A 22 -2.53 -1.77 9.52
C ARG A 22 -1.52 -0.65 9.74
N MET A 23 -2.00 0.57 9.92
CA MET A 23 -1.11 1.73 10.08
C MET A 23 -0.29 1.65 11.38
N SER A 24 -0.79 0.94 12.40
CA SER A 24 -0.08 0.73 13.67
C SER A 24 1.17 -0.14 13.56
N GLU A 25 1.32 -0.89 12.46
CA GLU A 25 2.44 -1.82 12.24
C GLU A 25 3.48 -1.24 11.27
N LEU A 26 3.26 -0.02 10.76
CA LEU A 26 4.22 0.68 9.92
C LEU A 26 5.20 1.49 10.77
N ASP A 27 6.47 1.50 10.37
CA ASP A 27 7.44 2.47 10.89
C ASP A 27 7.22 3.82 10.21
N LEU A 28 6.60 4.74 10.95
CA LEU A 28 6.33 6.12 10.53
C LEU A 28 7.21 7.13 11.27
N SER A 29 8.31 6.68 11.88
CA SER A 29 9.25 7.55 12.57
C SER A 29 10.01 8.46 11.61
N GLU A 30 10.52 9.59 12.11
CA GLU A 30 11.33 10.51 11.30
C GLU A 30 12.59 9.80 10.78
N GLY A 31 12.82 9.89 9.47
CA GLY A 31 13.95 9.25 8.81
C GLY A 31 13.73 7.78 8.41
N ALA A 32 12.57 7.19 8.72
CA ALA A 32 12.21 5.88 8.20
C ALA A 32 12.24 5.86 6.65
N PRO A 33 12.68 4.76 6.02
CA PRO A 33 12.76 4.68 4.57
C PRO A 33 11.37 4.72 3.94
N ALA A 34 11.24 5.35 2.77
CA ALA A 34 10.03 5.26 1.98
C ALA A 34 9.84 3.82 1.47
N LEU A 35 8.62 3.32 1.62
CA LEU A 35 8.21 2.00 1.13
C LEU A 35 7.10 2.14 0.09
N LYS A 36 7.01 1.17 -0.83
CA LYS A 36 6.02 1.14 -1.90
C LYS A 36 5.40 -0.26 -2.02
N LEU A 37 4.09 -0.28 -2.18
CA LEU A 37 3.34 -1.46 -2.63
C LEU A 37 3.02 -1.28 -4.13
N ASP A 38 3.46 -2.21 -4.97
CA ASP A 38 3.17 -2.17 -6.41
C ASP A 38 1.84 -2.86 -6.72
N LEU A 39 0.78 -2.06 -6.83
CA LEU A 39 -0.56 -2.51 -7.21
C LEU A 39 -0.74 -2.63 -8.73
N ALA A 40 0.15 -2.05 -9.54
CA ALA A 40 -0.01 -1.95 -10.99
C ALA A 40 0.51 -3.20 -11.71
N ASN A 41 1.64 -3.74 -11.27
CA ASN A 41 2.26 -4.94 -11.84
C ASN A 41 1.80 -6.23 -11.15
N ASP A 42 1.03 -6.13 -10.07
CA ASP A 42 0.43 -7.29 -9.42
C ASP A 42 -0.69 -7.86 -10.31
N THR A 43 -0.33 -8.90 -11.06
CA THR A 43 -1.11 -9.48 -12.16
C THR A 43 -1.75 -10.83 -11.81
N GLY A 44 -1.63 -11.32 -10.58
CA GLY A 44 -2.03 -12.66 -10.22
C GLY A 44 -3.54 -12.85 -10.03
N LEU A 45 -4.23 -13.42 -11.02
CA LEU A 45 -5.48 -14.20 -10.82
C LEU A 45 -5.24 -15.41 -9.88
N THR A 46 -3.97 -15.73 -9.59
CA THR A 46 -3.52 -16.71 -8.61
C THR A 46 -2.23 -16.14 -7.98
N GLY A 47 -2.23 -15.90 -6.67
CA GLY A 47 -1.09 -15.30 -5.96
C GLY A 47 -0.99 -13.77 -5.99
N GLY A 48 -2.04 -13.07 -6.44
CA GLY A 48 -2.13 -11.60 -6.30
C GLY A 48 -2.39 -11.14 -4.87
N LEU A 49 -2.20 -9.86 -4.62
CA LEU A 49 -2.44 -9.20 -3.34
C LEU A 49 -3.94 -9.20 -3.03
N VAL A 50 -4.30 -9.93 -1.98
CA VAL A 50 -5.66 -9.94 -1.39
C VAL A 50 -5.49 -9.97 0.12
N GLY A 51 -6.27 -9.15 0.80
CA GLY A 51 -6.31 -9.14 2.25
C GLY A 51 -5.27 -8.22 2.90
N ASP A 52 -4.68 -8.68 3.99
CA ASP A 52 -3.67 -7.92 4.72
C ASP A 52 -2.36 -7.89 3.95
N VAL A 53 -1.87 -6.70 3.63
CA VAL A 53 -0.63 -6.49 2.87
C VAL A 53 0.38 -5.64 3.63
N THR A 54 0.23 -5.52 4.95
CA THR A 54 1.06 -4.69 5.83
C THR A 54 2.56 -5.03 5.70
N ASP A 55 2.92 -6.29 5.47
CA ASP A 55 4.31 -6.78 5.35
C ASP A 55 4.79 -6.92 3.89
N ARG A 56 3.99 -6.51 2.90
CA ARG A 56 4.27 -6.72 1.46
C ARG A 56 4.90 -5.51 0.77
N PHE A 57 5.31 -4.51 1.54
CA PHE A 57 5.93 -3.30 1.01
C PHE A 57 7.43 -3.49 0.74
N ASP A 58 7.89 -2.98 -0.39
CA ASP A 58 9.30 -2.95 -0.76
C ASP A 58 9.89 -1.55 -0.56
N ARG A 59 11.20 -1.48 -0.25
CA ARG A 59 11.91 -0.19 -0.22
C ARG A 59 11.90 0.45 -1.59
N ALA A 60 11.59 1.74 -1.65
CA ALA A 60 11.61 2.52 -2.87
C ALA A 60 12.09 3.95 -2.62
N ALA A 61 12.57 4.63 -3.66
CA ALA A 61 12.79 6.07 -3.57
C ALA A 61 11.46 6.79 -3.33
N ALA A 62 11.48 7.87 -2.55
CA ALA A 62 10.30 8.71 -2.34
C ALA A 62 9.80 9.26 -3.69
N MET A 63 8.46 9.28 -3.86
CA MET A 63 7.84 9.80 -5.08
C MET A 63 8.19 11.27 -5.26
N GLN A 64 8.70 11.62 -6.45
CA GLN A 64 8.92 13.02 -6.83
C GLN A 64 7.62 13.57 -7.43
N PHE A 65 7.08 14.61 -6.80
CA PHE A 65 5.93 15.31 -7.33
C PHE A 65 6.31 16.10 -8.59
N LEU A 66 5.42 16.09 -9.57
CA LEU A 66 5.56 16.95 -10.74
C LEU A 66 5.39 18.42 -10.29
N PRO A 67 6.21 19.36 -10.80
CA PRO A 67 6.06 20.77 -10.46
C PRO A 67 4.75 21.31 -11.01
N ALA A 68 4.11 22.22 -10.25
CA ALA A 68 3.03 23.03 -10.78
C ALA A 68 3.56 23.94 -11.90
N ARG A 69 2.81 24.05 -13.00
CA ARG A 69 3.13 24.95 -14.12
C ARG A 69 2.77 26.40 -13.78
#